data_AF-A0AB34HUE8-F1
#
_entry.id   AF-A0AB34HUE8-F1
#
_cell.length_a   1.000
_cell.length_b   1.000
_cell.length_c   1.000
_cell.angle_alpha   90.00
_cell.angle_beta   90.00
_cell.angle_gamma   90.00
#
_symmetry.space_group_name_H-M   'P 1'
#
loop_
_entity.id
_entity.type
_entity.pdbx_description
1 polymer ?
#
loop_
_entity_poly.entity_id
_entity_poly.type
_entity_poly.pdbx_seq_one_letter_code
_entity_poly.pdbx_strand_id
1 'polypeptide(L)'
;MELFPVNRQSVDHFAQYFTDAGLKELSDFLRVQQSLGTRKELQKELQERLSQECPIKEVVLYVKEEMKRNDLPETAVIGLLWTCIMNAVEWNKKEELVAEQALKHLKQYAPLLAVFSSQGQSELILLQKVQEYCYDNIHFMKAFQKIVNLNLKVKKIRRLKKHNT
;
A
#
# COMPACT_ATOMS: atom_id res chain seq x y z
N MET A 1 4.84 1.82 -27.66
CA MET A 1 5.46 0.64 -28.30
C MET A 1 5.36 0.77 -29.82
N GLU A 2 5.99 1.79 -30.39
CA GLU A 2 5.83 2.11 -31.82
C GLU A 2 6.75 1.27 -32.74
N LEU A 3 7.62 0.44 -32.16
CA LEU A 3 8.60 -0.39 -32.87
C LEU A 3 8.03 -1.74 -33.37
N PHE A 4 6.84 -2.14 -32.92
CA PHE A 4 6.20 -3.40 -33.33
C PHE A 4 4.95 -3.15 -34.18
N PRO A 5 4.62 -4.05 -35.13
CA PRO A 5 3.35 -4.02 -35.85
C PRO A 5 2.18 -3.95 -34.87
N VAL A 6 1.12 -3.23 -35.23
CA VAL A 6 -0.04 -2.92 -34.34
C VAL A 6 -0.63 -4.18 -33.67
N ASN A 7 -0.59 -5.33 -34.35
CA ASN A 7 -1.07 -6.61 -33.85
C ASN A 7 -0.12 -7.34 -32.88
N ARG A 8 1.03 -6.75 -32.52
CA ARG A 8 2.08 -7.34 -31.66
C ARG A 8 2.62 -6.38 -30.60
N GLN A 9 1.88 -5.31 -30.30
CA GLN A 9 2.27 -4.29 -29.31
C GLN A 9 1.86 -4.65 -27.86
N SER A 10 1.91 -5.94 -27.48
CA SER A 10 1.71 -6.33 -26.08
C SER A 10 3.04 -6.35 -25.33
N VAL A 11 2.99 -6.08 -24.02
CA VAL A 11 4.18 -6.14 -23.14
C VAL A 11 4.74 -7.56 -23.12
N ASP A 12 3.89 -8.58 -23.18
CA ASP A 12 4.33 -9.97 -23.22
C ASP A 12 5.08 -10.29 -24.51
N HIS A 13 4.61 -9.80 -25.67
CA HIS A 13 5.30 -9.98 -26.94
C HIS A 13 6.63 -9.22 -26.96
N PHE A 14 6.66 -7.98 -26.45
CA PHE A 14 7.90 -7.22 -26.29
C PHE A 14 8.89 -7.98 -25.39
N ALA A 15 8.44 -8.43 -24.23
CA ALA A 15 9.25 -9.14 -23.25
C ALA A 15 9.83 -10.42 -23.84
N GLN A 16 9.01 -11.21 -24.54
CA GLN A 16 9.44 -12.45 -25.16
C GLN A 16 10.42 -12.20 -26.31
N TYR A 17 10.11 -11.27 -27.23
CA TYR A 17 10.98 -10.93 -28.35
C TYR A 17 12.38 -10.48 -27.90
N PHE A 18 12.46 -9.57 -26.92
CA PHE A 18 13.75 -9.09 -26.43
C PHE A 18 14.47 -10.12 -25.55
N THR A 19 13.74 -10.99 -24.83
CA THR A 19 14.36 -12.09 -24.07
C THR A 19 14.98 -13.13 -25.02
N ASP A 20 14.26 -13.52 -26.08
CA ASP A 20 14.74 -14.47 -27.08
C ASP A 20 15.94 -13.91 -27.88
N ALA A 21 16.00 -12.58 -28.04
CA ALA A 21 17.13 -11.89 -28.65
C ALA A 21 18.34 -11.67 -27.70
N GLY A 22 18.29 -12.22 -26.48
CA GLY A 22 19.37 -12.08 -25.48
C GLY A 22 19.38 -10.75 -24.71
N LEU A 23 18.37 -9.89 -24.89
CA LEU A 23 18.22 -8.57 -24.29
C LEU A 23 17.20 -8.58 -23.14
N LYS A 24 17.35 -9.55 -22.23
CA LYS A 24 16.46 -9.72 -21.06
C LYS A 24 16.37 -8.47 -20.18
N GLU A 25 17.46 -7.71 -20.04
CA GLU A 25 17.49 -6.48 -19.23
C GLU A 25 16.49 -5.42 -19.71
N LEU A 26 16.26 -5.31 -21.03
CA LEU A 26 15.27 -4.38 -21.59
C LEU A 26 13.84 -4.82 -21.32
N SER A 27 13.58 -6.14 -21.40
CA SER A 27 12.30 -6.75 -21.03
C SER A 27 11.99 -6.54 -19.55
N ASP A 28 12.97 -6.80 -18.68
CA ASP A 28 12.86 -6.60 -17.23
C ASP A 28 12.64 -5.12 -16.90
N PHE A 29 13.39 -4.21 -17.54
CA PHE A 29 13.22 -2.77 -17.37
C PHE A 29 11.81 -2.29 -17.75
N LEU A 30 11.27 -2.74 -18.90
CA LEU A 30 9.93 -2.36 -19.33
C LEU A 30 8.86 -2.85 -18.34
N ARG A 31 9.00 -4.09 -17.84
CA ARG A 31 8.08 -4.66 -16.84
C ARG A 31 8.12 -3.87 -15.53
N VAL A 32 9.32 -3.46 -15.09
CA VAL A 32 9.49 -2.58 -13.93
C VAL A 32 8.83 -1.23 -14.17
N GLN A 33 9.04 -0.59 -15.32
CA GLN A 33 8.43 0.70 -15.66
C GLN A 33 6.90 0.65 -15.67
N GLN A 34 6.31 -0.40 -16.25
CA GLN A 34 4.86 -0.58 -16.26
C GLN A 34 4.30 -0.77 -14.85
N SER A 35 4.97 -1.59 -14.02
CA SER A 35 4.60 -1.77 -12.62
C SER A 35 4.70 -0.46 -11.84
N LEU A 36 5.72 0.37 -12.11
CA LEU A 36 5.86 1.68 -11.46
C LEU A 36 4.74 2.64 -11.87
N GLY A 37 4.41 2.72 -13.16
CA GLY A 37 3.32 3.54 -13.67
C GLY A 37 1.97 3.15 -13.06
N THR A 38 1.68 1.85 -13.03
CA THR A 38 0.46 1.29 -12.43
C THR A 38 0.35 1.62 -10.95
N ARG A 39 1.44 1.48 -10.18
CA ARG A 39 1.46 1.83 -8.76
C ARG A 39 1.27 3.33 -8.52
N LYS A 40 1.83 4.18 -9.38
CA LYS A 40 1.69 5.63 -9.27
C LYS A 40 0.25 6.09 -9.51
N GLU A 41 -0.43 5.51 -10.50
CA GLU A 41 -1.84 5.81 -10.75
C GLU A 41 -2.72 5.32 -9.59
N LEU A 42 -2.50 4.08 -9.14
CA LEU A 42 -3.20 3.53 -7.98
C LEU A 42 -3.02 4.39 -6.72
N GLN A 43 -1.80 4.89 -6.49
CA GLN A 43 -1.52 5.80 -5.38
C GLN A 43 -2.36 7.08 -5.48
N LYS A 44 -2.43 7.68 -6.67
CA LYS A 44 -3.18 8.92 -6.90
C LYS A 44 -4.67 8.70 -6.68
N GLU A 45 -5.26 7.67 -7.29
CA GLU A 45 -6.69 7.35 -7.11
C GLU A 45 -7.03 7.03 -5.65
N LEU A 46 -6.14 6.34 -4.92
CA LEU A 46 -6.33 6.09 -3.50
C LEU A 46 -6.27 7.36 -2.67
N GLN A 47 -5.34 8.27 -2.96
CA GLN A 47 -5.27 9.56 -2.27
C GLN A 47 -6.54 10.39 -2.50
N GLU A 48 -7.10 10.40 -3.71
CA GLU A 48 -8.37 11.07 -4.03
C GLU A 48 -9.55 10.44 -3.28
N ARG A 49 -9.64 9.11 -3.22
CA ARG A 49 -10.71 8.42 -2.46
C ARG A 49 -10.60 8.66 -0.95
N LEU A 50 -9.37 8.71 -0.42
CA LEU A 50 -9.13 8.99 0.99
C LEU A 50 -9.47 10.45 1.35
N SER A 51 -9.19 11.41 0.46
CA SER A 51 -9.54 12.82 0.67
C SER A 51 -11.05 13.08 0.58
N GLN A 52 -11.78 12.27 -0.20
CA GLN A 52 -13.24 12.28 -0.26
C GLN A 52 -13.92 11.55 0.91
N GLU A 53 -13.15 11.05 1.88
CA GLU A 53 -13.64 10.27 3.02
C GLU A 53 -14.53 9.09 2.61
N CYS A 54 -14.23 8.44 1.48
CA CYS A 54 -15.00 7.30 0.99
C CYS A 54 -15.11 6.20 2.08
N PRO A 55 -16.27 5.53 2.20
CA PRO A 55 -16.43 4.45 3.17
C PRO A 55 -15.34 3.38 3.05
N ILE A 56 -14.74 2.98 4.17
CA ILE A 56 -13.63 2.00 4.19
C ILE A 56 -13.99 0.71 3.44
N LYS A 57 -15.27 0.28 3.47
CA LYS A 57 -15.73 -0.91 2.73
C LYS A 57 -15.58 -0.75 1.22
N GLU A 58 -15.88 0.42 0.68
CA GLU A 58 -15.75 0.71 -0.76
C GLU A 58 -14.28 0.77 -1.16
N VAL A 59 -13.44 1.41 -0.35
CA VAL A 59 -11.99 1.43 -0.55
C VAL A 59 -11.42 0.01 -0.57
N VAL A 60 -11.89 -0.87 0.32
CA VAL A 60 -11.48 -2.29 0.35
C VAL A 60 -11.87 -3.03 -0.94
N LEU A 61 -13.09 -2.81 -1.46
CA LEU A 61 -13.54 -3.45 -2.69
C LEU A 61 -12.69 -3.00 -3.88
N TYR A 62 -12.53 -1.69 -4.03
CA TYR A 62 -11.71 -1.10 -5.08
C TYR A 62 -10.27 -1.65 -5.04
N VAL A 63 -9.58 -1.60 -3.89
CA VAL A 63 -8.20 -2.10 -3.79
C VAL A 63 -8.10 -3.60 -4.14
N LYS A 64 -9.10 -4.41 -3.78
CA LYS A 64 -9.11 -5.84 -4.16
C LYS A 64 -9.30 -6.04 -5.66
N GLU A 65 -10.08 -5.21 -6.32
CA GLU A 65 -10.24 -5.23 -7.78
C GLU A 65 -8.93 -4.84 -8.47
N GLU A 66 -8.26 -3.79 -7.98
CA GLU A 66 -6.95 -3.36 -8.47
C GLU A 66 -5.86 -4.42 -8.28
N MET A 67 -5.88 -5.12 -7.14
CA MET A 67 -4.98 -6.24 -6.90
C MET A 67 -5.15 -7.33 -7.95
N LYS A 68 -6.39 -7.69 -8.29
CA LYS A 68 -6.68 -8.71 -9.29
C LYS A 68 -6.34 -8.23 -10.70
N ARG A 69 -6.70 -7.00 -11.04
CA ARG A 69 -6.51 -6.43 -12.38
C ARG A 69 -5.04 -6.29 -12.74
N ASN A 70 -4.20 -5.95 -11.77
CA ASN A 70 -2.79 -5.63 -11.98
C ASN A 70 -1.83 -6.67 -11.35
N ASP A 71 -2.35 -7.82 -10.90
CA ASP A 71 -1.61 -8.88 -10.21
C ASP A 71 -0.71 -8.36 -9.07
N LEU A 72 -1.25 -7.45 -8.25
CA LEU A 72 -0.47 -6.81 -7.19
C LEU A 72 -0.43 -7.69 -5.93
N PRO A 73 0.77 -7.99 -5.40
CA PRO A 73 0.87 -8.72 -4.15
C PRO A 73 0.42 -7.85 -2.97
N GLU A 74 -0.13 -8.52 -1.95
CA GLU A 74 -0.59 -7.87 -0.71
C GLU A 74 0.52 -7.02 -0.05
N THR A 75 1.78 -7.47 -0.14
CA THR A 75 2.96 -6.76 0.36
C THR A 75 3.22 -5.43 -0.35
N ALA A 76 2.93 -5.31 -1.64
CA ALA A 76 3.03 -4.04 -2.36
C ALA A 76 1.89 -3.09 -1.98
N VAL A 77 0.68 -3.64 -1.88
CA VAL A 77 -0.53 -2.87 -1.54
C VAL A 77 -0.46 -2.30 -0.13
N ILE A 78 -0.02 -3.07 0.86
CA ILE A 78 0.05 -2.59 2.25
C ILE A 78 1.03 -1.43 2.40
N GLY A 79 2.18 -1.48 1.69
CA GLY A 79 3.14 -0.39 1.67
C GLY A 79 2.55 0.87 1.02
N LEU A 80 1.86 0.71 -0.11
CA LEU A 80 1.20 1.80 -0.81
C LEU A 80 0.10 2.47 0.04
N LEU A 81 -0.75 1.66 0.68
CA LEU A 81 -1.82 2.15 1.56
C LEU A 81 -1.25 2.93 2.73
N TRP A 82 -0.19 2.43 3.37
CA TRP A 82 0.51 3.16 4.43
C TRP A 82 0.97 4.54 3.96
N THR A 83 1.65 4.61 2.81
CA THR A 83 2.10 5.88 2.23
C THR A 83 0.94 6.83 1.95
N CYS A 84 -0.16 6.35 1.38
CA CYS A 84 -1.34 7.18 1.11
C CYS A 84 -1.96 7.72 2.41
N ILE A 85 -2.16 6.86 3.40
CA ILE A 85 -2.76 7.23 4.69
C ILE A 85 -1.89 8.26 5.42
N MET A 86 -0.58 8.03 5.52
CA MET A 86 0.31 8.91 6.28
C MET A 86 0.54 10.27 5.60
N ASN A 87 0.41 10.34 4.26
CA ASN A 87 0.55 11.57 3.50
C ASN A 87 -0.76 12.37 3.37
N ALA A 88 -1.90 11.78 3.75
CA ALA A 88 -3.20 12.44 3.68
C ALA A 88 -3.42 13.49 4.80
N VAL A 89 -2.49 13.62 5.74
CA VAL A 89 -2.63 14.46 6.93
C VAL A 89 -1.48 15.43 7.04
N GLU A 90 -1.80 16.69 7.31
CA GLU A 90 -0.82 17.63 7.81
C GLU A 90 -0.63 17.43 9.32
N TRP A 91 0.59 17.08 9.70
CA TRP A 91 0.91 16.69 11.06
C TRP A 91 1.16 17.90 11.97
N ASN A 92 0.68 17.79 13.20
CA ASN A 92 0.99 18.78 14.22
C ASN A 92 2.50 18.84 14.47
N LYS A 93 3.04 20.04 14.73
CA LYS A 93 4.46 20.24 15.04
C LYS A 93 4.79 20.00 16.52
N LYS A 94 3.78 19.96 17.39
CA LYS A 94 3.96 19.66 18.82
C LYS A 94 3.94 18.16 19.05
N GLU A 95 4.95 17.65 19.74
CA GLU A 95 5.17 16.21 19.95
C GLU A 95 3.98 15.53 20.64
N GLU A 96 3.43 16.15 21.68
CA GLU A 96 2.29 15.62 22.42
C GLU A 96 1.00 15.56 21.59
N LEU A 97 0.78 16.55 20.72
CA LEU A 97 -0.43 16.64 19.89
C LEU A 97 -0.34 15.72 18.66
N VAL A 98 0.84 15.60 18.06
CA VAL A 98 1.01 14.77 16.85
C VAL A 98 0.81 13.30 17.17
N ALA A 99 1.25 12.84 18.35
CA ALA A 99 1.03 11.46 18.79
C ALA A 99 -0.46 11.13 18.92
N GLU A 100 -1.27 12.02 19.49
CA GLU A 100 -2.71 11.84 19.62
C GLU A 100 -3.44 11.92 18.27
N GLN A 101 -3.05 12.88 17.43
CA GLN A 101 -3.57 13.03 16.06
C GLN A 101 -3.30 11.77 15.24
N ALA A 102 -2.08 11.24 15.31
CA ALA A 102 -1.68 10.02 14.60
C ALA A 102 -2.50 8.81 15.03
N LEU A 103 -2.74 8.64 16.33
CA LEU A 103 -3.55 7.54 16.83
C LEU A 103 -5.02 7.67 16.38
N LYS A 104 -5.58 8.87 16.39
CA LYS A 104 -6.95 9.11 15.90
C LYS A 104 -7.05 8.80 14.41
N HIS A 105 -6.12 9.30 13.62
CA HIS A 105 -6.05 9.07 12.18
C HIS A 105 -5.90 7.58 11.84
N LEU A 106 -4.89 6.92 12.41
CA LEU A 106 -4.65 5.50 12.16
C LEU A 106 -5.79 4.62 12.63
N LYS A 107 -6.53 5.00 13.69
CA LYS A 107 -7.70 4.26 14.16
C LYS A 107 -8.82 4.24 13.13
N GLN A 108 -9.02 5.31 12.36
CA GLN A 108 -9.98 5.36 11.26
C GLN A 108 -9.65 4.36 10.15
N TYR A 109 -8.36 4.24 9.80
CA TYR A 109 -7.89 3.38 8.71
C TYR A 109 -7.43 1.99 9.15
N ALA A 110 -7.40 1.70 10.45
CA ALA A 110 -6.99 0.40 10.96
C ALA A 110 -7.83 -0.78 10.39
N PRO A 111 -9.15 -0.66 10.17
CA PRO A 111 -9.91 -1.71 9.50
C PRO A 111 -9.43 -1.99 8.07
N LEU A 112 -9.04 -0.94 7.31
CA LEU A 112 -8.49 -1.04 5.96
C LEU A 112 -7.14 -1.75 5.98
N LEU A 113 -6.19 -1.25 6.80
CA LEU A 113 -4.86 -1.84 6.96
C LEU A 113 -4.94 -3.30 7.42
N ALA A 114 -5.90 -3.65 8.27
CA ALA A 114 -6.11 -5.03 8.73
C ALA A 114 -6.62 -5.97 7.62
N VAL A 115 -7.23 -5.47 6.54
CA VAL A 115 -7.63 -6.32 5.39
C VAL A 115 -6.40 -6.76 4.60
N PHE A 116 -5.47 -5.84 4.40
CA PHE A 116 -4.28 -6.02 3.54
C PHE A 116 -3.01 -6.32 4.34
N SER A 117 -3.15 -6.71 5.61
CA SER A 117 -2.05 -7.22 6.43
C SER A 117 -2.45 -8.54 7.10
N SER A 118 -2.98 -9.45 6.28
CA SER A 118 -3.55 -10.74 6.66
C SER A 118 -2.51 -11.86 6.73
N GLN A 119 -1.39 -11.71 6.02
CA GLN A 119 -0.29 -12.68 5.95
C GLN A 119 0.94 -12.18 6.70
N GLY A 120 1.73 -13.08 7.30
CA GLY A 120 2.92 -12.71 8.09
C GLY A 120 3.85 -11.71 7.39
N GLN A 121 4.12 -11.90 6.11
CA GLN A 121 4.99 -10.99 5.34
C GLN A 121 4.38 -9.59 5.18
N SER A 122 3.08 -9.49 4.89
CA SER A 122 2.39 -8.20 4.83
C SER A 122 2.30 -7.50 6.19
N GLU A 123 2.21 -8.25 7.29
CA GLU A 123 2.29 -7.69 8.64
C GLU A 123 3.69 -7.11 8.92
N LEU A 124 4.74 -7.83 8.50
CA LEU A 124 6.12 -7.41 8.66
C LEU A 124 6.39 -6.12 7.88
N ILE A 125 5.96 -6.04 6.62
CA ILE A 125 6.10 -4.81 5.81
C ILE A 125 5.38 -3.63 6.48
N LEU A 126 4.17 -3.83 7.00
CA LEU A 126 3.45 -2.76 7.71
C LEU A 126 4.23 -2.29 8.95
N LEU A 127 4.79 -3.22 9.74
CA LEU A 127 5.59 -2.88 10.92
C LEU A 127 6.88 -2.14 10.53
N GLN A 128 7.57 -2.58 9.48
CA GLN A 128 8.75 -1.90 8.95
C GLN A 128 8.41 -0.48 8.52
N LYS A 129 7.30 -0.28 7.81
CA LYS A 129 6.84 1.04 7.38
C LYS A 129 6.51 1.97 8.56
N VAL A 130 5.88 1.44 9.61
CA VAL A 130 5.64 2.18 10.87
C VAL A 130 6.96 2.57 11.52
N GLN A 131 7.92 1.64 11.59
CA GLN A 131 9.23 1.88 12.18
C GLN A 131 10.02 2.94 11.42
N GLU A 132 10.14 2.80 10.09
CA GLU A 132 10.78 3.78 9.18
C GLU A 132 10.18 5.17 9.40
N TYR A 133 8.85 5.29 9.37
CA TYR A 133 8.17 6.57 9.52
C TYR A 133 8.43 7.21 10.89
N CYS A 134 8.35 6.43 11.97
CA CYS A 134 8.61 6.96 13.31
C CYS A 134 10.08 7.32 13.53
N TYR A 135 11.01 6.60 12.89
CA TYR A 135 12.45 6.89 12.95
C TYR A 135 12.80 8.19 12.22
N ASP A 136 12.27 8.37 11.01
CA ASP A 136 12.52 9.56 10.19
C ASP A 136 11.85 10.82 10.76
N ASN A 137 10.79 10.65 11.56
CA ASN A 137 10.05 11.75 12.19
C ASN A 137 10.22 11.72 13.70
N ILE A 138 11.17 12.48 14.24
CA ILE A 138 11.52 12.48 15.67
C ILE A 138 10.32 12.69 16.60
N HIS A 139 9.31 13.45 16.16
CA HIS A 139 8.08 13.70 16.91
C HIS A 139 7.17 12.45 17.06
N PHE A 140 7.37 11.42 16.23
CA PHE A 140 6.64 10.15 16.27
C PHE A 140 7.37 9.05 17.04
N MET A 141 8.64 9.26 17.44
CA MET A 141 9.42 8.25 18.14
C MET A 141 8.75 7.76 19.43
N LYS A 142 8.15 8.66 20.22
CA LYS A 142 7.39 8.29 21.43
C LYS A 142 5.99 7.73 21.12
N ALA A 143 5.47 7.93 19.90
CA ALA A 143 4.19 7.40 19.45
C ALA A 143 4.29 5.96 18.91
N PHE A 144 5.49 5.49 18.53
CA PHE A 144 5.73 4.18 17.93
C PHE A 144 5.07 3.03 18.71
N GLN A 145 5.34 2.92 20.02
CA GLN A 145 4.76 1.85 20.85
C GLN A 145 3.22 1.88 20.86
N LYS A 146 2.62 3.08 20.87
CA LYS A 146 1.16 3.23 20.85
C LYS A 146 0.57 2.83 19.48
N ILE A 147 1.25 3.18 18.38
CA ILE A 147 0.84 2.83 17.01
C ILE A 147 0.91 1.32 16.78
N VAL A 148 2.00 0.68 17.22
CA VAL A 148 2.15 -0.80 17.12
C VAL A 148 1.03 -1.49 17.91
N ASN A 149 0.76 -1.04 19.14
CA ASN A 149 -0.31 -1.60 19.97
C ASN A 149 -1.71 -1.44 19.35
N LEU A 150 -1.99 -0.33 18.67
CA LEU A 150 -3.25 -0.11 17.98
C LEU A 150 -3.45 -1.14 16.85
N ASN A 151 -2.44 -1.32 15.99
CA ASN A 151 -2.48 -2.27 14.88
C ASN A 151 -2.68 -3.72 15.37
N LEU A 152 -1.97 -4.11 16.43
CA LEU A 152 -2.11 -5.44 17.03
C LEU A 152 -3.50 -5.69 17.63
N LYS A 153 -4.07 -4.70 18.33
CA LYS A 153 -5.42 -4.80 18.92
C LYS A 153 -6.49 -4.99 17.84
N VAL A 154 -6.44 -4.21 16.77
CA VAL A 154 -7.43 -4.29 15.67
C VAL A 154 -7.36 -5.65 14.99
N LYS A 155 -6.15 -6.19 14.78
CA LYS A 155 -5.95 -7.55 14.26
C LYS A 155 -6.53 -8.62 15.18
N LYS A 156 -6.25 -8.55 16.48
CA LYS A 156 -6.75 -9.53 17.46
C LYS A 156 -8.29 -9.57 17.47
N ILE A 157 -8.95 -8.41 17.46
CA ILE A 157 -10.42 -8.33 17.37
C ILE A 157 -10.95 -8.98 16.10
N ARG A 158 -10.27 -8.78 14.96
CA ARG A 158 -10.68 -9.37 13.69
C ARG A 158 -10.52 -10.90 13.66
N ARG A 159 -9.44 -11.44 14.23
CA ARG A 159 -9.23 -12.90 14.36
C ARG A 159 -10.30 -13.55 15.24
N LEU A 160 -10.68 -12.90 16.34
CA LEU A 160 -11.75 -13.37 17.22
C LEU A 160 -13.12 -13.37 16.52
N LYS A 161 -13.43 -12.35 15.72
CA LYS A 161 -14.68 -12.31 14.95
C LYS A 161 -14.77 -13.39 13.87
N LYS A 162 -13.65 -13.74 13.21
CA LYS A 162 -13.60 -14.83 12.23
C LYS A 162 -13.78 -16.23 12.83
N HIS A 163 -13.49 -16.43 14.11
CA HIS A 163 -13.67 -17.71 14.79
C HIS A 163 -15.09 -17.93 15.35
N ASN A 164 -15.89 -16.85 15.46
CA ASN A 164 -17.24 -16.88 16.04
C ASN A 164 -18.36 -16.73 14.98
N THR A 165 -18.04 -16.90 13.70
CA THR A 165 -18.97 -16.93 12.55
C THR A 165 -18.58 -18.05 11.63
#